data_AF-A0A6J2X6W4-F1
#
_entry.id   AF-A0A6J2X6W4-F1
#
_cell.length_a   1.000
_cell.length_b   1.000
_cell.length_c   1.000
_cell.angle_alpha   90.00
_cell.angle_beta   90.00
_cell.angle_gamma   90.00
#
_symmetry.space_group_name_H-M   'P 1'
#
loop_
_entity.id
_entity.type
_entity.pdbx_description
1 polymer ?
#
loop_
_entity_poly.entity_id
_entity_poly.type
_entity_poly.pdbx_seq_one_letter_code
_entity_poly.pdbx_strand_id
1 'polypeptide(L)'
;MLDSFETENEIVVITEFAPRELTAILSKEGYLSEEKVQQIVWDLISALYYLHSNRVLHRDLKPQNILLDLKSRAKLCDFGFARNMSTGTHVLTSIKGTPLYMAPELIDELPYDYNADLWSLGCITYELLMGTPPFCTSSILHLIRMIKHEQIQWPTLSSNT
;
A
#
# COMPACT_ATOMS: atom_id res chain seq x y z
N MET A 1 12.27 -14.38 4.38
CA MET A 1 11.65 -15.55 5.02
C MET A 1 12.72 -16.26 5.81
N LEU A 2 12.50 -16.51 7.11
CA LEU A 2 13.48 -17.20 7.96
C LEU A 2 13.26 -18.72 7.89
N ASP A 3 12.00 -19.14 7.95
CA ASP A 3 11.61 -20.55 7.85
C ASP A 3 10.13 -20.67 7.47
N SER A 4 9.69 -21.85 7.08
CA SER A 4 8.28 -22.18 6.88
C SER A 4 8.06 -23.67 7.13
N PHE A 5 7.02 -24.02 7.88
CA PHE A 5 6.65 -25.41 8.13
C PHE A 5 5.14 -25.60 8.10
N GLU A 6 4.73 -26.85 7.92
CA GLU A 6 3.33 -27.25 7.87
C GLU A 6 3.03 -28.18 9.04
N THR A 7 1.88 -27.97 9.67
CA THR A 7 1.29 -28.88 10.65
C THR A 7 0.06 -29.55 10.02
N GLU A 8 -0.58 -30.49 10.71
CA GLU A 8 -1.77 -31.17 10.17
C GLU A 8 -2.90 -30.20 9.75
N ASN A 9 -2.98 -29.01 10.36
CA ASN A 9 -4.09 -28.06 10.15
C ASN A 9 -3.64 -26.67 9.69
N GLU A 10 -2.34 -26.36 9.70
CA GLU A 10 -1.86 -24.98 9.52
C GLU A 10 -0.55 -24.91 8.75
N ILE A 11 -0.43 -23.91 7.89
CA ILE A 11 0.84 -23.48 7.29
C ILE A 11 1.38 -22.33 8.12
N VAL A 12 2.61 -22.48 8.62
CA VAL A 12 3.28 -21.48 9.46
C VAL A 12 4.46 -20.89 8.71
N VAL A 13 4.52 -19.56 8.65
CA VAL A 13 5.63 -18.83 8.04
C VAL A 13 6.36 -18.04 9.12
N ILE A 14 7.67 -18.25 9.26
CA ILE A 14 8.51 -17.53 10.21
C ILE A 14 9.25 -16.42 9.46
N THR A 15 9.04 -15.19 9.91
CA THR A 15 9.65 -13.98 9.33
C THR A 15 10.42 -13.19 10.37
N GLU A 16 11.21 -12.22 9.89
CA GLU A 16 11.74 -11.18 10.77
C GLU A 16 10.60 -10.41 11.45
N PHE A 17 10.86 -9.93 12.67
CA PHE A 17 9.89 -9.15 13.45
C PHE A 17 10.10 -7.65 13.24
N ALA A 18 9.05 -6.94 12.85
CA ALA A 18 8.99 -5.49 12.78
C ALA A 18 7.87 -5.00 13.72
N PRO A 19 8.20 -4.29 14.83
CA PRO A 19 7.27 -4.11 15.95
C PRO A 19 6.18 -3.06 15.74
N ARG A 20 6.26 -2.23 14.70
CA ARG A 20 5.37 -1.07 14.55
C ARG A 20 4.66 -1.08 13.21
N GLU A 21 3.34 -1.00 13.23
CA GLU A 21 2.53 -0.78 12.03
C GLU A 21 2.50 0.70 11.65
N LEU A 22 2.62 1.01 10.36
CA LEU A 22 2.55 2.37 9.86
C LEU A 22 1.19 3.02 10.16
N THR A 23 0.09 2.27 10.08
CA THR A 23 -1.25 2.74 10.47
C THR A 23 -1.30 3.21 11.92
N ALA A 24 -0.70 2.47 12.85
CA ALA A 24 -0.69 2.82 14.27
C ALA A 24 0.14 4.09 14.53
N ILE A 25 1.24 4.26 13.80
CA ILE A 25 2.07 5.46 13.88
C ILE A 25 1.29 6.68 13.37
N LEU A 26 0.68 6.56 12.20
CA LEU A 26 -0.10 7.64 11.61
C LEU A 26 -1.30 8.02 12.48
N SER A 27 -2.02 7.02 13.03
CA SER A 27 -3.14 7.28 13.94
C SER A 27 -2.73 8.07 15.19
N LYS A 28 -1.49 7.92 15.64
CA LYS A 28 -0.94 8.61 16.82
C LYS A 28 -0.40 9.99 16.48
N GLU A 29 0.32 10.13 15.36
CA GLU A 29 0.98 11.38 14.97
C GLU A 29 0.07 12.31 14.15
N GLY A 30 -1.03 11.80 13.59
CA GLY A 30 -1.89 12.52 12.66
C GLY A 30 -1.29 12.54 11.25
N TYR A 31 -0.12 13.15 11.10
CA TYR A 31 0.67 13.19 9.86
C TYR A 31 2.16 13.08 10.19
N LEU A 32 3.00 12.81 9.18
CA LEU A 32 4.45 12.69 9.32
C LEU A 32 5.18 13.87 8.66
N SER A 33 6.38 14.18 9.15
CA SER A 33 7.25 15.15 8.51
C SER A 33 7.74 14.64 7.15
N GLU A 34 8.00 15.56 6.22
CA GLU A 34 8.49 15.22 4.87
C GLU A 34 9.75 14.35 4.90
N GLU A 35 10.68 14.61 5.83
CA GLU A 35 11.89 13.79 6.02
C GLU A 35 11.54 12.32 6.37
N LYS A 36 10.62 12.09 7.31
CA LYS A 36 10.16 10.74 7.67
C LYS A 36 9.45 10.08 6.49
N VAL A 37 8.58 10.82 5.80
CA VAL A 37 7.87 10.32 4.63
C VAL A 37 8.85 9.92 3.53
N GLN A 38 9.84 10.77 3.24
CA GLN A 38 10.87 10.48 2.25
C GLN A 38 11.63 9.19 2.58
N GLN A 39 12.01 8.98 3.85
CA GLN A 39 12.69 7.75 4.27
C GLN A 39 11.81 6.51 4.07
N ILE A 40 10.53 6.57 4.47
CA ILE A 40 9.58 5.46 4.31
C ILE A 40 9.35 5.18 2.82
N VAL A 41 9.08 6.20 2.02
CA VAL A 41 8.82 6.08 0.58
C VAL A 41 10.05 5.53 -0.14
N TRP A 42 11.26 5.95 0.24
CA TRP A 42 12.50 5.39 -0.31
C TRP A 42 12.60 3.88 -0.09
N ASP A 43 12.33 3.41 1.12
CA ASP A 43 12.34 1.99 1.46
C ASP A 43 11.28 1.21 0.67
N LEU A 44 10.08 1.76 0.52
CA LEU A 44 8.99 1.15 -0.24
C LEU A 44 9.28 1.11 -1.74
N ILE A 45 9.84 2.17 -2.32
CA ILE A 45 10.28 2.19 -3.73
C ILE A 45 11.34 1.12 -3.97
N SER A 46 12.31 0.98 -3.06
CA SER A 46 13.34 -0.05 -3.15
C SER A 46 12.73 -1.47 -3.14
N ALA A 47 11.75 -1.72 -2.25
CA ALA A 47 11.04 -2.98 -2.20
C ALA A 47 10.22 -3.25 -3.47
N LEU A 48 9.46 -2.26 -3.95
CA LEU A 48 8.67 -2.39 -5.18
C LEU A 48 9.54 -2.61 -6.41
N TYR A 49 10.66 -1.89 -6.51
CA TYR A 49 11.64 -2.09 -7.59
C TYR A 49 12.13 -3.54 -7.62
N TYR A 50 12.44 -4.12 -6.45
CA TYR A 50 12.81 -5.53 -6.35
C TYR A 50 11.67 -6.47 -6.80
N LEU A 51 10.43 -6.23 -6.38
CA LEU A 51 9.29 -7.07 -6.78
C LEU A 51 9.03 -6.98 -8.29
N HIS A 52 8.95 -5.77 -8.83
CA HIS A 52 8.64 -5.51 -10.23
C HIS A 52 9.72 -6.04 -11.17
N SER A 53 11.01 -5.93 -10.79
CA SER A 53 12.11 -6.53 -11.55
C SER A 53 12.07 -8.06 -11.58
N ASN A 54 11.45 -8.69 -10.57
CA ASN A 54 11.17 -10.13 -10.53
C ASN A 54 9.77 -10.50 -11.07
N ARG A 55 9.11 -9.56 -11.75
CA ARG A 55 7.76 -9.72 -12.31
C ARG A 55 6.68 -10.05 -11.29
N VAL A 56 6.82 -9.60 -10.05
CA VAL A 56 5.84 -9.77 -8.97
C VAL A 56 5.13 -8.44 -8.73
N LEU A 57 3.80 -8.47 -8.70
CA LEU A 57 2.95 -7.35 -8.26
C LEU A 57 2.47 -7.64 -6.84
N HIS A 58 2.46 -6.63 -5.97
CA HIS A 58 1.98 -6.80 -4.59
C HIS A 58 0.46 -6.74 -4.49
N ARG A 59 -0.18 -5.74 -5.14
CA ARG A 59 -1.63 -5.58 -5.32
C ARG A 59 -2.47 -5.24 -4.08
N ASP A 60 -1.89 -5.33 -2.89
CA ASP A 60 -2.55 -4.92 -1.63
C ASP A 60 -1.67 -3.96 -0.83
N LEU A 61 -1.09 -2.96 -1.48
CA LEU A 61 -0.35 -1.91 -0.77
C LEU A 61 -1.34 -1.05 0.03
N LYS A 62 -1.14 -1.01 1.34
CA LYS A 62 -1.87 -0.19 2.29
C LYS A 62 -1.03 0.03 3.55
N PRO A 63 -1.28 1.06 4.36
CA PRO A 63 -0.49 1.32 5.56
C PRO A 63 -0.46 0.15 6.56
N GLN A 64 -1.49 -0.71 6.58
CA GLN A 64 -1.55 -1.89 7.45
C GLN A 64 -0.51 -2.95 7.05
N ASN A 65 -0.14 -2.99 5.77
CA ASN A 65 0.84 -3.94 5.22
C ASN A 65 2.26 -3.34 5.22
N ILE A 66 2.49 -2.24 5.94
CA ILE A 66 3.79 -1.61 6.07
C ILE A 66 4.17 -1.57 7.54
N LEU A 67 5.27 -2.26 7.86
CA LEU A 67 5.83 -2.32 9.21
C LEU A 67 7.14 -1.57 9.28
N LEU A 68 7.45 -1.02 10.45
CA LEU A 68 8.67 -0.31 10.75
C LEU A 68 9.50 -1.13 11.73
N ASP A 69 10.75 -1.40 11.35
CA ASP A 69 11.70 -2.09 12.22
C ASP A 69 12.23 -1.18 13.34
N LEU A 70 13.09 -1.73 14.20
CA LEU A 70 13.70 -0.97 15.31
C LEU A 70 14.61 0.18 14.86
N LYS A 71 15.01 0.21 13.59
CA LYS A 71 15.81 1.27 12.96
C LYS A 71 14.95 2.26 12.17
N SER A 72 13.62 2.18 12.31
CA SER A 72 12.65 2.99 11.56
C SER A 72 12.74 2.79 10.04
N ARG A 73 13.17 1.61 9.58
CA ARG A 73 13.12 1.25 8.15
C ARG A 73 11.79 0.61 7.83
N ALA A 74 11.21 1.02 6.70
CA ALA A 74 9.94 0.46 6.26
C ALA A 74 10.14 -0.91 5.62
N LYS A 75 9.26 -1.84 5.95
CA LYS A 75 9.22 -3.21 5.45
C LYS A 75 7.82 -3.51 4.98
N LEU A 76 7.70 -3.90 3.72
CA LEU A 76 6.46 -4.38 3.15
C LEU A 76 6.19 -5.81 3.65
N CYS A 77 4.98 -6.07 4.12
CA CYS A 77 4.52 -7.38 4.55
C CYS A 77 3.22 -7.77 3.84
N ASP A 78 2.73 -8.98 4.12
CA ASP A 78 1.51 -9.56 3.56
C ASP A 78 1.47 -9.65 2.01
N PHE A 79 2.10 -10.69 1.51
CA PHE A 79 2.12 -11.03 0.09
C PHE A 79 0.96 -11.95 -0.34
N GLY A 80 -0.12 -12.06 0.46
CA GLY A 80 -1.23 -12.98 0.19
C GLY A 80 -1.97 -12.72 -1.14
N PHE A 81 -1.92 -11.47 -1.62
CA PHE A 81 -2.49 -11.06 -2.91
C PHE A 81 -1.48 -10.94 -4.04
N ALA A 82 -0.20 -11.14 -3.74
CA ALA A 82 0.88 -10.96 -4.69
C ALA A 82 0.77 -11.99 -5.84
N ARG A 83 1.09 -11.56 -7.06
CA ARG A 83 0.99 -12.41 -8.26
C ARG A 83 2.13 -12.13 -9.23
N ASN A 84 2.54 -13.18 -9.95
CA ASN A 84 3.40 -13.02 -11.12
C ASN A 84 2.64 -12.31 -12.23
N MET A 85 3.30 -11.38 -12.93
CA MET A 85 2.82 -10.78 -14.16
C MET A 85 2.73 -11.84 -15.25
N SER A 86 1.57 -12.48 -15.36
CA SER A 86 1.22 -13.38 -16.47
C SER A 86 0.10 -12.74 -17.28
N THR A 87 0.14 -12.92 -18.60
CA THR A 87 -0.87 -12.41 -19.53
C THR A 87 -2.25 -12.97 -19.18
N GLY A 88 -3.18 -12.11 -18.72
CA GLY A 88 -4.53 -12.51 -18.36
C GLY A 88 -4.77 -12.71 -16.87
N THR A 89 -4.29 -11.79 -16.03
CA THR A 89 -4.58 -11.80 -14.58
C THR A 89 -6.08 -11.59 -14.34
N HIS A 90 -6.78 -12.69 -14.09
CA HIS A 90 -8.17 -12.69 -13.65
C HIS A 90 -8.32 -11.91 -12.34
N VAL A 91 -9.41 -11.15 -12.30
CA VAL A 91 -9.71 -10.16 -11.29
C VAL A 91 -10.10 -10.83 -9.98
N LEU A 92 -9.64 -10.27 -8.87
CA LEU A 92 -10.10 -10.67 -7.55
C LEU A 92 -11.55 -10.18 -7.37
N THR A 93 -12.52 -11.08 -7.56
CA THR A 93 -13.97 -10.83 -7.48
C THR A 93 -14.49 -10.57 -6.05
N SER A 94 -13.66 -10.07 -5.14
CA SER A 94 -14.08 -9.78 -3.77
C SER A 94 -13.35 -8.54 -3.27
N ILE A 95 -13.94 -7.36 -3.52
CA ILE A 95 -13.61 -6.14 -2.79
C ILE A 95 -14.13 -6.34 -1.36
N LYS A 96 -13.35 -7.03 -0.53
CA LYS A 96 -13.57 -7.06 0.92
C LYS A 96 -12.87 -5.83 1.51
N GLY A 97 -13.65 -4.95 2.13
CA GLY A 97 -13.15 -3.71 2.73
C GLY A 97 -13.29 -2.48 1.81
N THR A 98 -12.86 -1.33 2.31
CA THR A 98 -12.91 -0.05 1.58
C THR A 98 -11.64 0.08 0.71
N PRO A 99 -11.75 0.14 -0.63
CA PRO A 99 -10.59 0.09 -1.56
C PRO A 99 -9.82 1.42 -1.64
N LEU A 100 -9.47 2.02 -0.50
CA LEU A 100 -8.89 3.38 -0.41
C LEU A 100 -7.59 3.56 -1.20
N TYR A 101 -6.81 2.49 -1.35
CA TYR A 101 -5.51 2.49 -2.02
C TYR A 101 -5.53 1.75 -3.37
N MET A 102 -6.69 1.26 -3.80
CA MET A 102 -6.80 0.47 -5.02
C MET A 102 -6.79 1.38 -6.26
N ALA A 103 -6.01 1.00 -7.26
CA ALA A 103 -5.93 1.72 -8.53
C ALA A 103 -7.25 1.63 -9.33
N PRO A 104 -7.61 2.67 -10.10
CA PRO A 104 -8.86 2.68 -10.86
C PRO A 104 -8.97 1.51 -11.85
N GLU A 105 -7.88 1.10 -12.47
CA GLU A 105 -7.84 -0.05 -13.38
C GLU A 105 -8.08 -1.40 -12.67
N LEU A 106 -7.69 -1.52 -11.39
CA LEU A 106 -8.00 -2.68 -10.57
C LEU A 106 -9.49 -2.71 -10.17
N ILE A 107 -10.09 -1.54 -9.92
CA ILE A 107 -11.52 -1.40 -9.60
C ILE A 107 -12.38 -1.76 -10.83
N ASP A 108 -11.96 -1.32 -12.01
CA ASP A 108 -12.67 -1.56 -13.28
C ASP A 108 -12.38 -2.94 -13.89
N GLU A 109 -11.65 -3.79 -13.17
CA GLU A 109 -11.32 -5.14 -13.60
C GLU A 109 -10.52 -5.18 -14.93
N LEU A 110 -9.78 -4.11 -15.24
CA LEU A 110 -9.02 -3.94 -16.47
C LEU A 110 -7.64 -4.59 -16.38
N PRO A 111 -6.97 -4.87 -17.51
CA PRO A 111 -5.55 -5.23 -17.49
C PRO A 111 -4.73 -4.16 -16.77
N TYR A 112 -3.91 -4.61 -15.82
CA TYR A 112 -3.08 -3.75 -14.98
C TYR A 112 -1.63 -4.27 -14.96
N ASP A 113 -0.71 -3.39 -14.60
CA ASP A 113 0.71 -3.68 -14.46
C ASP A 113 1.25 -3.11 -13.13
N TYR A 114 2.56 -2.88 -13.05
CA TYR A 114 3.22 -2.31 -11.87
C TYR A 114 2.71 -0.90 -11.50
N ASN A 115 2.06 -0.18 -12.42
CA ASN A 115 1.50 1.15 -12.13
C ASN A 115 0.41 1.08 -11.06
N ALA A 116 -0.27 -0.05 -10.90
CA ALA A 116 -1.26 -0.24 -9.84
C ALA A 116 -0.63 -0.16 -8.43
N ASP A 117 0.55 -0.75 -8.23
CA ASP A 117 1.28 -0.63 -6.96
C ASP A 117 1.79 0.80 -6.73
N LEU A 118 2.17 1.51 -7.82
CA LEU A 118 2.60 2.91 -7.75
C LEU A 118 1.45 3.85 -7.39
N TRP A 119 0.23 3.59 -7.87
CA TRP A 119 -0.98 4.30 -7.45
C TRP A 119 -1.19 4.16 -5.94
N SER A 120 -1.15 2.93 -5.43
CA SER A 120 -1.28 2.67 -3.99
C SER A 120 -0.21 3.39 -3.19
N LEU A 121 1.05 3.35 -3.64
CA LEU A 121 2.15 4.10 -3.01
C LEU A 121 1.89 5.60 -3.00
N GLY A 122 1.35 6.17 -4.08
CA GLY A 122 0.97 7.57 -4.16
C GLY A 122 -0.10 7.94 -3.13
N CYS A 123 -1.13 7.11 -2.98
CA CYS A 123 -2.18 7.28 -1.98
C CYS A 123 -1.61 7.22 -0.55
N ILE A 124 -0.73 6.27 -0.27
CA ILE A 124 -0.04 6.13 1.03
C ILE A 124 0.83 7.37 1.28
N THR A 125 1.62 7.81 0.30
CA THR A 125 2.49 8.99 0.44
C THR A 125 1.67 10.24 0.75
N TYR A 126 0.56 10.44 0.04
CA TYR A 126 -0.39 11.52 0.32
C TYR A 126 -0.90 11.43 1.76
N GLU A 127 -1.38 10.26 2.17
CA GLU A 127 -1.91 10.05 3.52
C GLU A 127 -0.87 10.32 4.60
N LEU A 128 0.38 9.92 4.41
CA LEU A 128 1.43 10.20 5.39
C LEU A 128 1.70 11.70 5.54
N LEU A 129 1.59 12.48 4.46
CA LEU A 129 1.77 13.93 4.49
C LEU A 129 0.54 14.67 5.03
N MET A 130 -0.65 14.15 4.75
CA MET A 130 -1.94 14.83 4.97
C MET A 130 -2.73 14.31 6.18
N GLY A 131 -2.31 13.18 6.72
CA GLY A 131 -3.02 12.44 7.77
C GLY A 131 -4.34 11.80 7.35
N THR A 132 -4.75 11.96 6.10
CA THR A 132 -5.95 11.35 5.55
C THR A 132 -5.72 10.91 4.10
N PRO A 133 -6.33 9.80 3.65
CA PRO A 133 -6.22 9.35 2.27
C PRO A 133 -6.74 10.40 1.27
N PRO A 134 -6.26 10.40 0.01
CA PRO A 134 -6.69 11.38 -1.00
C PRO A 134 -8.18 11.28 -1.34
N PHE A 135 -8.76 10.07 -1.20
CA PHE A 135 -10.18 9.82 -1.39
C PHE A 135 -10.71 9.06 -0.18
N CYS A 136 -11.69 9.62 0.54
CA CYS A 136 -12.29 8.97 1.70
C CYS A 136 -13.77 9.32 1.82
N THR A 137 -14.59 8.30 2.08
CA THR A 137 -16.05 8.44 2.26
C THR A 137 -16.60 7.16 2.88
N SER A 138 -17.80 7.22 3.48
CA SER A 138 -18.47 6.06 4.07
C SER A 138 -19.20 5.18 3.05
N SER A 139 -19.34 5.64 1.80
CA SER A 139 -20.02 4.89 0.72
C SER A 139 -19.02 4.39 -0.30
N ILE A 140 -18.95 3.06 -0.48
CA ILE A 140 -18.06 2.43 -1.48
C ILE A 140 -18.33 2.92 -2.91
N LEU A 141 -19.60 3.09 -3.30
CA LEU A 141 -19.96 3.60 -4.63
C LEU A 141 -19.49 5.04 -4.83
N HIS A 142 -19.57 5.85 -3.77
CA HIS A 142 -19.06 7.22 -3.81
C HIS A 142 -17.53 7.20 -3.89
N LEU A 143 -16.86 6.36 -3.10
CA LEU A 143 -15.40 6.25 -3.14
C LEU A 143 -14.89 5.88 -4.53
N ILE A 144 -15.51 4.89 -5.18
CA ILE A 144 -15.19 4.49 -6.55
C ILE A 144 -15.35 5.67 -7.51
N ARG A 145 -16.44 6.44 -7.38
CA ARG A 145 -16.65 7.65 -8.19
C ARG A 145 -15.54 8.68 -7.96
N MET A 146 -15.13 8.91 -6.71
CA MET A 146 -14.06 9.85 -6.36
C MET A 146 -12.74 9.42 -7.01
N ILE A 147 -12.34 8.16 -6.80
CA ILE A 147 -11.10 7.59 -7.36
C ILE A 147 -11.03 7.76 -8.89
N LYS A 148 -12.15 7.57 -9.58
CA LYS A 148 -12.21 7.57 -11.05
C LYS A 148 -12.34 8.95 -11.68
N HIS A 149 -12.93 9.90 -10.98
CA HIS A 149 -13.44 11.13 -11.62
C HIS A 149 -13.09 12.42 -10.89
N GLU A 150 -12.61 12.36 -9.65
CA GLU A 150 -12.27 13.55 -8.88
C GLU A 150 -10.77 13.86 -8.93
N GLN A 151 -10.45 15.15 -8.89
CA GLN A 151 -9.08 15.61 -8.78
C GLN A 151 -8.64 15.61 -7.33
N ILE A 152 -7.41 15.15 -7.08
CA ILE A 152 -6.76 15.21 -5.76
C ILE A 152 -6.69 16.67 -5.30
N GLN A 153 -7.13 16.92 -4.07
CA GLN A 153 -7.04 18.22 -3.43
C GLN A 153 -5.69 18.34 -2.74
N TRP A 154 -4.73 19.01 -3.37
CA TRP A 154 -3.42 19.23 -2.76
C TRP A 154 -3.52 20.34 -1.70
N PRO A 155 -2.93 20.17 -0.51
CA PRO A 155 -2.77 21.28 0.41
C PRO A 155 -1.96 22.39 -0.26
N THR A 156 -2.27 23.64 0.06
CA THR A 156 -1.29 24.71 -0.13
C THR A 156 -0.14 24.47 0.83
N LEU A 157 0.93 23.82 0.33
CA LEU A 157 2.21 23.77 1.02
C LEU A 157 2.67 25.22 1.18
N SER A 158 2.44 25.81 2.36
CA SER A 158 3.04 27.08 2.71
C SER A 158 4.55 26.85 2.75
N SER A 159 5.21 27.23 1.67
CA SER A 159 6.65 27.19 1.49
C SER A 159 7.30 28.13 2.50
N ASN A 160 7.54 27.61 3.71
CA ASN A 160 8.41 28.25 4.69
C ASN A 160 9.75 27.52 4.63
N THR A 161 10.57 27.93 3.67
CA THR A 161 12.03 27.80 3.73
C THR A 161 12.61 28.77 4.75
#